data_AF-I2QDL7-F1
#
_entry.id   AF-I2QDL7-F1
#
_cell.length_a   1.000
_cell.length_b   1.000
_cell.length_c   1.000
_cell.angle_alpha   90.00
_cell.angle_beta   90.00
_cell.angle_gamma   90.00
#
_symmetry.space_group_name_H-M   'P 1'
#
loop_
_entity.id
_entity.type
_entity.pdbx_description
1 polymer ?
#
loop_
_entity_poly.entity_id
_entity_poly.type
_entity_poly.pdbx_seq_one_letter_code
_entity_poly.pdbx_strand_id
1 'polypeptide(L)'
;MFASALSDLWYGFGVAFEPQNFMWCFVGVLVGNMVGVLPGMGPLATISVLLPLTFGIPPVGAILMLSGVFYGAQYGGAICSILLNLPCHPPHAVTCLDGFPLTKQGRGGAALGITVLSSFVGASWGILEMIFLAPVLVKVALEFGPTEICSLMLLGLLAGSTLAKGSPLKGIAMTLLGLFLGIVGTDVETGTERFTFGIPNLLDGIELVGLALGLFGIAEFMKSVNQYSEVNTRYSNVGLRDLRPSRDELRRSIPAMLRGTIIGSLCSLIPGTGPTIASFISYAAEKKVSKTPEKFGTGMIEGVACPEASTHSSVQGDFIPTMSLGIPGDAVMALILGALMIQGIVPGPQLIKEHPDIFWGLIASFWIGNVMLVLLNVPLIGLWVKLLMIPYKYLYPSALFFVAIGVYSTNNDMFQVGETVVVGLVGYLLLLLDFHPASILLGFVLGPRLEENFRRSLLVSRGDAMIFVERPISAFFLLLCAVLLAAQIYVRLRKPKAFAALDLPESSGAAVARPAE
;
A
#
# COMPACT_ATOMS: atom_id res chain seq x y z
N MET A 1 -9.26 -19.99 21.65
CA MET A 1 -8.93 -19.19 20.46
C MET A 1 -9.86 -17.98 20.34
N PHE A 2 -11.19 -18.16 20.23
CA PHE A 2 -12.12 -17.01 20.26
C PHE A 2 -12.09 -16.22 21.59
N ALA A 3 -12.19 -16.91 22.73
CA ALA A 3 -12.21 -16.23 24.05
C ALA A 3 -10.90 -15.47 24.36
N SER A 4 -9.75 -15.99 23.93
CA SER A 4 -8.46 -15.32 24.08
C SER A 4 -8.32 -14.12 23.15
N ALA A 5 -8.79 -14.23 21.90
CA ALA A 5 -8.75 -13.10 20.97
C ALA A 5 -9.57 -11.89 21.45
N LEU A 6 -10.70 -12.11 22.13
CA LEU A 6 -11.48 -11.01 22.72
C LEU A 6 -10.75 -10.36 23.91
N SER A 7 -10.10 -11.13 24.78
CA SER A 7 -9.31 -10.56 25.89
C SER A 7 -8.09 -9.79 25.39
N ASP A 8 -7.43 -10.31 24.35
CA ASP A 8 -6.26 -9.68 23.75
C ASP A 8 -6.65 -8.39 23.00
N LEU A 9 -7.80 -8.40 22.31
CA LEU A 9 -8.36 -7.20 21.70
C LEU A 9 -8.77 -6.16 22.75
N TRP A 10 -9.31 -6.58 23.89
CA TRP A 10 -9.62 -5.68 25.00
C TRP A 10 -8.36 -5.00 25.54
N TYR A 11 -7.27 -5.76 25.69
CA TYR A 11 -5.96 -5.19 26.01
C TYR A 11 -5.50 -4.19 24.94
N GLY A 12 -5.65 -4.53 23.66
CA GLY A 12 -5.35 -3.63 22.54
C GLY A 12 -6.13 -2.33 22.58
N PHE A 13 -7.42 -2.34 22.94
CA PHE A 13 -8.19 -1.12 23.14
C PHE A 13 -7.65 -0.29 24.31
N GLY A 14 -7.20 -0.92 25.40
CA GLY A 14 -6.51 -0.24 26.49
C GLY A 14 -5.31 0.56 26.01
N VAL A 15 -4.46 -0.07 25.18
CA VAL A 15 -3.27 0.57 24.58
C VAL A 15 -3.67 1.68 23.60
N ALA A 16 -4.64 1.43 22.72
CA ALA A 16 -5.03 2.38 21.67
C ALA A 16 -5.77 3.61 22.21
N PHE A 17 -6.48 3.50 23.35
CA PHE A 17 -7.14 4.61 24.03
C PHE A 17 -6.22 5.42 24.94
N GLU A 18 -4.96 5.00 25.13
CA GLU A 18 -3.99 5.87 25.80
C GLU A 18 -3.92 7.22 25.07
N PRO A 19 -3.96 8.36 25.78
CA PRO A 19 -4.11 9.67 25.15
C PRO A 19 -3.08 9.96 24.05
N GLN A 20 -1.84 9.52 24.24
CA GLN A 20 -0.77 9.67 23.28
C GLN A 20 -1.00 8.82 22.01
N ASN A 21 -1.37 7.55 22.16
CA ASN A 21 -1.63 6.63 21.05
C ASN A 21 -2.89 7.03 20.27
N PHE A 22 -3.94 7.44 20.97
CA PHE A 22 -5.16 7.97 20.37
C PHE A 22 -4.88 9.24 19.56
N MET A 23 -4.05 10.14 20.09
CA MET A 23 -3.61 11.35 19.39
C MET A 23 -2.83 11.01 18.12
N TRP A 24 -1.87 10.08 18.17
CA TRP A 24 -1.09 9.69 17.00
C TRP A 24 -1.93 8.95 15.94
N CYS A 25 -2.89 8.13 16.37
CA CYS A 25 -3.89 7.54 15.47
C CYS A 25 -4.72 8.62 14.78
N PHE A 26 -5.22 9.61 15.53
CA PHE A 26 -5.97 10.74 14.99
C PHE A 26 -5.13 11.57 13.99
N VAL A 27 -3.88 11.89 14.33
CA VAL A 27 -2.95 12.61 13.44
C VAL A 27 -2.72 11.80 12.17
N GLY A 28 -2.43 10.50 12.30
CA GLY A 28 -2.21 9.63 11.16
C GLY A 28 -3.41 9.59 10.22
N VAL A 29 -4.60 9.38 10.76
CA VAL A 29 -5.86 9.39 10.03
C VAL A 29 -6.13 10.73 9.34
N LEU A 30 -5.93 11.84 10.06
CA LEU A 30 -6.15 13.18 9.54
C LEU A 30 -5.20 13.50 8.39
N VAL A 31 -3.91 13.26 8.58
CA VAL A 31 -2.86 13.49 7.57
C VAL A 31 -3.04 12.55 6.38
N GLY A 32 -3.33 11.27 6.65
CA GLY A 32 -3.67 10.30 5.61
C GLY A 32 -4.81 10.79 4.75
N ASN A 33 -5.93 11.17 5.36
CA ASN A 33 -7.09 11.66 4.62
C ASN A 33 -6.79 12.97 3.86
N MET A 34 -6.04 13.89 4.46
CA MET A 34 -5.58 15.12 3.79
C MET A 34 -4.77 14.81 2.53
N VAL A 35 -3.76 13.94 2.63
CA VAL A 35 -2.91 13.61 1.48
C VAL A 35 -3.66 12.73 0.48
N GLY A 36 -4.58 11.90 0.94
CA GLY A 36 -5.41 11.08 0.06
C GLY A 36 -6.20 11.89 -0.97
N VAL A 37 -6.60 13.08 -0.56
CA VAL A 37 -7.31 14.04 -1.41
C VAL A 37 -6.35 14.71 -2.41
N LEU A 38 -5.06 14.86 -2.10
CA LEU A 38 -4.11 15.61 -2.93
C LEU A 38 -3.60 14.80 -4.14
N PRO A 39 -3.85 15.28 -5.38
CA PRO A 39 -3.22 14.74 -6.58
C PRO A 39 -1.69 14.71 -6.46
N GLY A 40 -1.08 13.60 -6.89
CA GLY A 40 0.38 13.50 -6.99
C GLY A 40 1.11 13.32 -5.66
N MET A 41 0.39 13.11 -4.54
CA MET A 41 1.00 12.65 -3.29
C MET A 41 0.31 11.37 -2.80
N GLY A 42 1.02 10.25 -2.88
CA GLY A 42 0.52 8.95 -2.42
C GLY A 42 0.76 8.67 -0.93
N PRO A 43 0.17 7.58 -0.39
CA PRO A 43 0.50 7.08 0.94
C PRO A 43 1.99 6.73 1.08
N LEU A 44 2.62 6.21 0.02
CA LEU A 44 4.06 5.92 -0.01
C LEU A 44 4.91 7.16 0.26
N ALA A 45 4.66 8.23 -0.50
CA ALA A 45 5.35 9.51 -0.34
C ALA A 45 5.14 10.09 1.07
N THR A 46 3.90 10.05 1.55
CA THR A 46 3.53 10.60 2.87
C THR A 46 4.19 9.85 4.01
N ILE A 47 4.13 8.51 3.99
CA ILE A 47 4.75 7.67 5.01
C ILE A 47 6.26 7.86 4.98
N SER A 48 6.87 7.98 3.79
CA SER A 48 8.31 8.24 3.67
C SER A 48 8.69 9.58 4.33
N VAL A 49 7.92 10.64 4.08
CA VAL A 49 8.15 11.98 4.67
C VAL A 49 7.92 11.99 6.19
N LEU A 50 6.97 11.21 6.70
CA LEU A 50 6.67 11.14 8.14
C LEU A 50 7.54 10.14 8.89
N LEU A 51 8.24 9.24 8.20
CA LEU A 51 9.06 8.20 8.81
C LEU A 51 10.10 8.77 9.79
N PRO A 52 10.83 9.86 9.47
CA PRO A 52 11.77 10.46 10.43
C PRO A 52 11.10 11.01 11.70
N LEU A 53 9.85 11.48 11.60
CA LEU A 53 9.12 11.95 12.79
C LEU A 53 8.83 10.81 13.77
N THR A 54 8.82 9.56 13.30
CA THR A 54 8.59 8.41 14.18
C THR A 54 9.70 8.18 15.20
N PHE A 55 10.91 8.69 14.98
CA PHE A 55 12.04 8.44 15.88
C PHE A 55 11.87 9.10 17.26
N GLY A 56 11.10 10.19 17.32
CA GLY A 56 10.73 10.84 18.57
C GLY A 56 9.44 10.30 19.20
N ILE A 57 8.79 9.31 18.57
CA ILE A 57 7.48 8.79 18.97
C ILE A 57 7.65 7.36 19.49
N PRO A 58 6.99 6.97 20.60
CA PRO A 58 6.98 5.58 21.04
C PRO A 58 6.52 4.63 19.91
N PRO A 59 7.09 3.41 19.81
CA PRO A 59 6.85 2.53 18.66
C PRO A 59 5.37 2.25 18.37
N VAL A 60 4.55 2.03 19.41
CA VAL A 60 3.09 1.87 19.26
C VAL A 60 2.49 3.09 18.55
N GLY A 61 2.71 4.30 19.08
CA GLY A 61 2.19 5.54 18.50
C GLY A 61 2.68 5.78 17.07
N ALA A 62 3.96 5.48 16.78
CA ALA A 62 4.54 5.60 15.45
C ALA A 62 3.80 4.72 14.43
N ILE A 63 3.59 3.45 14.76
CA ILE A 63 2.92 2.50 13.86
C ILE A 63 1.44 2.81 13.70
N LEU A 64 0.77 3.24 14.77
CA LEU A 64 -0.61 3.73 14.72
C LEU A 64 -0.73 4.93 13.78
N MET A 65 0.21 5.88 13.84
CA MET A 65 0.24 7.04 12.96
C MET A 65 0.48 6.63 11.50
N LEU A 66 1.53 5.86 11.21
CA LEU A 66 1.86 5.45 9.83
C LEU A 66 0.75 4.61 9.21
N SER A 67 0.15 3.70 10.00
CA SER A 67 -1.00 2.92 9.54
C SER A 67 -2.21 3.81 9.29
N GLY A 68 -2.48 4.77 10.20
CA GLY A 68 -3.49 5.82 10.03
C GLY A 68 -3.34 6.59 8.73
N VAL A 69 -2.11 6.93 8.35
CA VAL A 69 -1.80 7.57 7.08
C VAL A 69 -2.16 6.67 5.91
N PHE A 70 -1.79 5.39 5.97
CA PHE A 70 -2.05 4.44 4.89
C PHE A 70 -3.55 4.25 4.64
N TYR A 71 -4.32 3.81 5.65
CA TYR A 71 -5.74 3.54 5.45
C TYR A 71 -6.55 4.83 5.32
N GLY A 72 -6.12 5.94 5.93
CA GLY A 72 -6.75 7.25 5.77
C GLY A 72 -6.62 7.82 4.36
N ALA A 73 -5.47 7.64 3.70
CA ALA A 73 -5.27 8.09 2.32
C ALA A 73 -6.25 7.46 1.34
N GLN A 74 -6.61 6.19 1.56
CA GLN A 74 -7.58 5.49 0.70
C GLN A 74 -9.00 6.06 0.84
N TYR A 75 -9.39 6.56 2.01
CA TYR A 75 -10.68 7.26 2.12
C TYR A 75 -10.68 8.59 1.35
N GLY A 76 -9.59 9.36 1.48
CA GLY A 76 -9.45 10.66 0.82
C GLY A 76 -9.48 10.57 -0.70
N GLY A 77 -8.81 9.54 -1.26
CA GLY A 77 -8.70 9.33 -2.70
C GLY A 77 -10.03 9.08 -3.41
N ALA A 78 -10.99 8.45 -2.73
CA ALA A 78 -12.31 8.18 -3.29
C ALA A 78 -13.13 9.48 -3.52
N ILE A 79 -12.94 10.51 -2.68
CA ILE A 79 -13.66 11.79 -2.80
C ILE A 79 -13.34 12.47 -4.13
N CYS A 80 -12.06 12.59 -4.46
CA CYS A 80 -11.58 13.21 -5.69
C CYS A 80 -11.97 12.39 -6.92
N SER A 81 -11.92 11.06 -6.79
CA SER A 81 -12.30 10.13 -7.85
C SER A 81 -13.78 10.28 -8.23
N ILE A 82 -14.66 10.38 -7.23
CA ILE A 82 -16.11 10.48 -7.43
C ILE A 82 -16.51 11.89 -7.89
N LEU A 83 -15.99 12.95 -7.27
CA LEU A 83 -16.47 14.31 -7.53
C LEU A 83 -15.80 14.96 -8.74
N LEU A 84 -14.54 14.60 -9.02
CA LEU A 84 -13.67 15.35 -9.92
C LEU A 84 -13.06 14.49 -11.04
N ASN A 85 -13.38 13.19 -11.08
CA ASN A 85 -12.80 12.23 -12.03
C ASN A 85 -11.28 12.18 -11.99
N LEU A 86 -10.70 12.42 -10.82
CA LEU A 86 -9.27 12.52 -10.62
C LEU A 86 -8.86 11.45 -9.61
N PRO A 87 -8.36 10.27 -10.08
CA PRO A 87 -7.89 9.24 -9.19
C PRO A 87 -6.56 9.67 -8.57
N CYS A 88 -6.59 10.14 -7.33
CA CYS A 88 -5.38 10.50 -6.58
C CYS A 88 -4.51 9.28 -6.28
N HIS A 89 -5.12 8.09 -6.20
CA HIS A 89 -4.41 6.82 -6.02
C HIS A 89 -4.86 5.76 -7.03
N PRO A 90 -3.98 4.83 -7.43
CA PRO A 90 -4.29 3.81 -8.42
C PRO A 90 -5.54 2.95 -8.14
N PRO A 91 -5.85 2.54 -6.88
CA PRO A 91 -7.05 1.75 -6.60
C PRO A 91 -8.37 2.44 -6.97
N HIS A 92 -8.44 3.77 -6.92
CA HIS A 92 -9.68 4.52 -7.19
C HIS A 92 -9.87 4.87 -8.68
N ALA A 93 -8.96 4.45 -9.56
CA ALA A 93 -9.13 4.61 -11.00
C ALA A 93 -10.41 3.93 -11.50
N VAL A 94 -10.77 2.76 -10.95
CA VAL A 94 -12.03 2.08 -11.26
C VAL A 94 -13.24 2.77 -10.62
N THR A 95 -13.07 3.37 -9.45
CA THR A 95 -14.12 4.15 -8.78
C THR A 95 -14.54 5.35 -9.61
N CYS A 96 -13.61 5.97 -10.37
CA CYS A 96 -13.92 7.05 -11.30
C CYS A 96 -14.93 6.62 -12.38
N LEU A 97 -14.87 5.36 -12.83
CA LEU A 97 -15.68 4.85 -13.95
C LEU A 97 -17.18 5.00 -13.69
N ASP A 98 -17.63 4.74 -12.47
CA ASP A 98 -19.05 4.85 -12.10
C ASP A 98 -19.33 5.99 -11.11
N GLY A 99 -18.36 6.37 -10.28
CA GLY A 99 -18.47 7.46 -9.31
C GLY A 99 -18.67 8.82 -9.97
N PHE A 100 -17.86 9.15 -10.99
CA PHE A 100 -17.98 10.45 -11.65
C PHE A 100 -19.24 10.60 -12.50
N PRO A 101 -19.70 9.58 -13.26
CA PRO A 101 -21.02 9.63 -13.88
C PRO A 101 -22.18 9.84 -12.89
N LEU A 102 -22.13 9.22 -11.69
CA LEU A 102 -23.11 9.49 -10.63
C LEU A 102 -23.09 10.95 -10.19
N THR A 103 -21.90 11.55 -10.06
CA THR A 103 -21.75 12.98 -9.78
C THR A 103 -22.37 13.85 -10.88
N LYS A 104 -22.13 13.54 -12.16
CA LYS A 104 -22.75 14.25 -13.29
C LYS A 104 -24.28 14.16 -13.30
N GLN A 105 -24.84 13.09 -12.75
CA GLN A 105 -26.28 12.89 -12.57
C GLN A 105 -26.85 13.62 -11.33
N GLY A 106 -26.04 14.39 -10.59
CA GLY A 106 -26.46 15.03 -9.36
C GLY A 106 -26.51 14.10 -8.15
N ARG A 107 -25.95 12.89 -8.27
CA ARG A 107 -25.96 11.83 -7.24
C ARG A 107 -24.59 11.56 -6.62
N GLY A 108 -23.67 12.52 -6.75
CA GLY A 108 -22.31 12.40 -6.18
C GLY A 108 -22.31 12.21 -4.67
N GLY A 109 -23.22 12.88 -3.95
CA GLY A 109 -23.39 12.67 -2.51
C GLY A 109 -23.78 11.24 -2.15
N ALA A 110 -24.76 10.65 -2.85
CA ALA A 110 -25.16 9.26 -2.61
C ALA A 110 -24.02 8.28 -2.89
N ALA A 111 -23.22 8.52 -3.93
CA ALA A 111 -22.03 7.74 -4.24
C ALA A 111 -20.98 7.82 -3.12
N LEU A 112 -20.74 9.02 -2.56
CA LEU A 112 -19.86 9.21 -1.40
C LEU A 112 -20.39 8.52 -0.15
N GLY A 113 -21.69 8.58 0.11
CA GLY A 113 -22.32 7.90 1.24
C GLY A 113 -22.17 6.38 1.16
N ILE A 114 -22.38 5.80 -0.03
CA ILE A 114 -22.15 4.37 -0.26
C ILE A 114 -20.66 4.02 -0.17
N THR A 115 -19.77 4.89 -0.64
CA THR A 115 -18.32 4.70 -0.50
C THR A 115 -17.94 4.59 0.96
N VAL A 116 -18.32 5.56 1.79
CA VAL A 116 -18.03 5.54 3.24
C VAL A 116 -18.56 4.27 3.90
N LEU A 117 -19.78 3.83 3.56
CA LEU A 117 -20.34 2.59 4.09
C LEU A 117 -19.57 1.35 3.60
N SER A 118 -19.21 1.31 2.32
CA SER A 118 -18.47 0.20 1.69
C SER A 118 -17.07 0.08 2.27
N SER A 119 -16.37 1.20 2.43
CA SER A 119 -15.07 1.29 3.09
C SER A 119 -15.14 0.82 4.53
N PHE A 120 -16.17 1.24 5.29
CA PHE A 120 -16.36 0.81 6.68
C PHE A 120 -16.60 -0.70 6.78
N VAL A 121 -17.47 -1.26 5.93
CA VAL A 121 -17.77 -2.71 5.90
C VAL A 121 -16.54 -3.51 5.48
N GLY A 122 -15.85 -3.10 4.41
CA GLY A 122 -14.64 -3.76 3.92
C GLY A 122 -13.52 -3.73 4.95
N ALA A 123 -13.25 -2.57 5.54
CA ALA A 123 -12.24 -2.45 6.58
C ALA A 123 -12.60 -3.23 7.84
N SER A 124 -13.88 -3.22 8.27
CA SER A 124 -14.34 -4.02 9.41
C SER A 124 -14.10 -5.50 9.19
N TRP A 125 -14.34 -6.00 7.98
CA TRP A 125 -14.06 -7.39 7.63
C TRP A 125 -12.57 -7.70 7.65
N GLY A 126 -11.73 -6.86 7.05
CA GLY A 126 -10.28 -7.04 7.09
C GLY A 126 -9.72 -7.05 8.53
N ILE A 127 -10.31 -6.25 9.44
CA ILE A 127 -9.94 -6.30 10.87
C ILE A 127 -10.35 -7.63 11.50
N LEU A 128 -11.57 -8.12 11.23
CA LEU A 128 -12.00 -9.43 11.72
C LEU A 128 -11.11 -10.55 11.18
N GLU A 129 -10.75 -10.48 9.90
CA GLU A 129 -9.81 -11.40 9.28
C GLU A 129 -8.47 -11.37 10.00
N MET A 130 -7.93 -10.19 10.29
CA MET A 130 -6.68 -10.07 11.06
C MET A 130 -6.79 -10.68 12.47
N ILE A 131 -7.88 -10.45 13.19
CA ILE A 131 -8.11 -11.00 14.53
C ILE A 131 -8.11 -12.54 14.52
N PHE A 132 -8.73 -13.16 13.51
CA PHE A 132 -8.94 -14.62 13.50
C PHE A 132 -7.88 -15.37 12.70
N LEU A 133 -7.39 -14.82 11.59
CA LEU A 133 -6.47 -15.47 10.68
C LEU A 133 -5.01 -15.28 11.09
N ALA A 134 -4.63 -14.10 11.61
CA ALA A 134 -3.23 -13.86 11.99
C ALA A 134 -2.73 -14.86 13.05
N PRO A 135 -3.47 -15.18 14.13
CA PRO A 135 -3.02 -16.19 15.10
C PRO A 135 -2.92 -17.60 14.50
N VAL A 136 -3.71 -17.91 13.47
CA VAL A 136 -3.62 -19.20 12.75
C VAL A 136 -2.35 -19.22 11.91
N LEU A 137 -2.09 -18.17 11.14
CA LEU A 137 -0.88 -18.04 10.33
C LEU A 137 0.38 -18.04 11.18
N VAL A 138 0.39 -17.37 12.34
CA VAL A 138 1.51 -17.39 13.28
C VAL A 138 1.82 -18.82 13.74
N LYS A 139 0.81 -19.62 14.10
CA LYS A 139 1.03 -21.02 14.51
C LYS A 139 1.70 -21.85 13.42
N VAL A 140 1.23 -21.71 12.18
CA VAL A 140 1.82 -22.39 11.02
C VAL A 140 3.23 -21.88 10.77
N ALA A 141 3.45 -20.56 10.86
CA ALA A 141 4.73 -19.95 10.60
C ALA A 141 5.79 -20.26 11.67
N LEU A 142 5.38 -20.58 12.90
CA LEU A 142 6.30 -21.08 13.95
C LEU A 142 6.89 -22.46 13.61
N GLU A 143 6.29 -23.20 12.68
CA GLU A 143 6.84 -24.47 12.19
C GLU A 143 7.82 -24.27 11.03
N PHE A 144 7.96 -23.05 10.50
CA PHE A 144 8.81 -22.77 9.35
C PHE A 144 10.27 -22.65 9.75
N GLY A 145 11.13 -23.36 9.01
CA GLY A 145 12.57 -23.16 9.07
C GLY A 145 13.04 -22.13 8.04
N PRO A 146 14.37 -21.91 7.96
CA PRO A 146 14.96 -21.00 6.97
C PRO A 146 14.56 -21.35 5.53
N THR A 147 14.38 -22.63 5.22
CA THR A 147 14.04 -23.12 3.88
C THR A 147 12.64 -22.68 3.46
N GLU A 148 11.66 -22.87 4.34
CA GLU A 148 10.28 -22.44 4.10
C GLU A 148 10.20 -20.90 3.99
N ILE A 149 10.84 -20.17 4.91
CA ILE A 149 10.86 -18.70 4.90
C ILE A 149 11.51 -18.17 3.61
N CYS A 150 12.64 -18.74 3.18
CA CYS A 150 13.29 -18.37 1.93
C CYS A 150 12.36 -18.54 0.72
N SER A 151 11.71 -19.70 0.59
CA SER A 151 10.80 -19.97 -0.53
C SER A 151 9.53 -19.10 -0.50
N LEU A 152 9.04 -18.77 0.69
CA LEU A 152 7.89 -17.88 0.87
C LEU A 152 8.26 -16.42 0.51
N MET A 153 9.43 -15.95 0.92
CA MET A 153 9.95 -14.63 0.53
C MET A 153 10.17 -14.55 -0.98
N LEU A 154 10.69 -15.61 -1.60
CA LEU A 154 10.83 -15.70 -3.05
C LEU A 154 9.47 -15.59 -3.75
N LEU A 155 8.45 -16.29 -3.24
CA LEU A 155 7.08 -16.18 -3.74
C LEU A 155 6.56 -14.75 -3.63
N GLY A 156 6.76 -14.10 -2.47
CA GLY A 156 6.31 -12.71 -2.26
C GLY A 156 7.01 -11.71 -3.18
N LEU A 157 8.32 -11.85 -3.38
CA LEU A 157 9.09 -11.03 -4.31
C LEU A 157 8.66 -11.25 -5.76
N LEU A 158 8.42 -12.50 -6.16
CA LEU A 158 7.96 -12.83 -7.50
C LEU A 158 6.53 -12.34 -7.75
N ALA A 159 5.62 -12.57 -6.79
CA ALA A 159 4.26 -12.08 -6.89
C ALA A 159 4.24 -10.55 -6.95
N GLY A 160 4.88 -9.85 -6.01
CA GLY A 160 4.93 -8.38 -6.02
C GLY A 160 5.62 -7.76 -7.22
N SER A 161 6.61 -8.43 -7.80
CA SER A 161 7.26 -7.95 -9.03
C SER A 161 6.44 -8.20 -10.29
N THR A 162 5.68 -9.30 -10.37
CA THR A 162 4.90 -9.64 -11.57
C THR A 162 3.50 -9.02 -11.58
N LEU A 163 2.96 -8.71 -10.41
CA LEU A 163 1.66 -8.07 -10.22
C LEU A 163 1.76 -6.53 -10.22
N ALA A 164 2.98 -5.97 -10.12
CA ALA A 164 3.22 -4.55 -10.27
C ALA A 164 2.68 -4.00 -11.61
N LYS A 165 2.19 -2.76 -11.59
CA LYS A 165 1.63 -2.07 -12.76
C LYS A 165 2.66 -2.03 -13.90
N GLY A 166 2.23 -2.45 -15.10
CA GLY A 166 3.01 -2.36 -16.33
C GLY A 166 3.59 -3.70 -16.78
N SER A 167 4.83 -3.70 -17.25
CA SER A 167 5.49 -4.91 -17.72
C SER A 167 6.00 -5.75 -16.55
N PRO A 168 5.62 -7.04 -16.43
CA PRO A 168 6.16 -7.92 -15.40
C PRO A 168 7.70 -7.98 -15.40
N LEU A 169 8.32 -7.87 -16.57
CA LEU A 169 9.77 -7.86 -16.70
C LEU A 169 10.41 -6.63 -16.06
N LYS A 170 9.78 -5.46 -16.19
CA LYS A 170 10.23 -4.23 -15.52
C LYS A 170 10.10 -4.37 -14.01
N GLY A 171 9.01 -4.95 -13.51
CA GLY A 171 8.83 -5.20 -12.09
C GLY A 171 9.90 -6.15 -11.53
N ILE A 172 10.18 -7.26 -12.21
CA ILE A 172 11.26 -8.20 -11.82
C ILE A 172 12.62 -7.49 -11.80
N ALA A 173 12.93 -6.69 -12.84
CA ALA A 173 14.18 -5.95 -12.89
C ALA A 173 14.33 -4.96 -11.73
N MET A 174 13.25 -4.27 -11.34
CA MET A 174 13.25 -3.35 -10.19
C MET A 174 13.39 -4.09 -8.86
N THR A 175 12.76 -5.26 -8.72
CA THR A 175 12.95 -6.09 -7.54
C THR A 175 14.38 -6.58 -7.43
N LEU A 176 14.99 -7.07 -8.51
CA LEU A 176 16.41 -7.46 -8.53
C LEU A 176 17.34 -6.29 -8.21
N LEU A 177 17.04 -5.09 -8.72
CA LEU A 177 17.76 -3.87 -8.36
C LEU A 177 17.63 -3.59 -6.85
N GLY A 178 16.43 -3.72 -6.29
CA GLY A 178 16.20 -3.61 -4.85
C GLY A 178 17.03 -4.61 -4.04
N LEU A 179 17.02 -5.89 -4.43
CA LEU A 179 17.85 -6.92 -3.78
C LEU A 179 19.33 -6.54 -3.81
N PHE A 180 19.81 -6.06 -4.96
CA PHE A 180 21.21 -5.64 -5.11
C PHE A 180 21.55 -4.46 -4.21
N LEU A 181 20.67 -3.46 -4.11
CA LEU A 181 20.86 -2.32 -3.22
C LEU A 181 20.83 -2.72 -1.74
N GLY A 182 20.01 -3.72 -1.37
CA GLY A 182 19.89 -4.19 0.01
C GLY A 182 21.12 -4.94 0.54
N ILE A 183 21.92 -5.54 -0.34
CA ILE A 183 23.14 -6.29 0.05
C ILE A 183 24.41 -5.42 0.04
N VAL A 184 24.28 -4.12 -0.27
CA VAL A 184 25.39 -3.15 -0.16
C VAL A 184 25.72 -2.96 1.31
N GLY A 185 27.01 -3.01 1.64
CA GLY A 185 27.53 -2.79 2.98
C GLY A 185 28.27 -4.01 3.53
N THR A 186 28.39 -4.05 4.86
CA THR A 186 29.11 -5.13 5.55
C THR A 186 28.20 -6.35 5.72
N ASP A 187 28.63 -7.51 5.23
CA ASP A 187 27.88 -8.74 5.41
C ASP A 187 27.89 -9.20 6.87
N VAL A 188 26.70 -9.40 7.43
CA VAL A 188 26.53 -9.74 8.86
C VAL A 188 27.13 -11.11 9.22
N GLU A 189 27.16 -12.06 8.28
CA GLU A 189 27.63 -13.43 8.55
C GLU A 189 29.17 -13.56 8.40
N THR A 190 29.77 -12.89 7.42
CA THR A 190 31.20 -13.02 7.10
C THR A 190 32.05 -11.81 7.48
N GLY A 191 31.43 -10.66 7.78
CA GLY A 191 32.12 -9.39 8.00
C GLY A 191 32.75 -8.78 6.74
N THR A 192 32.47 -9.34 5.56
CA THR A 192 33.07 -8.86 4.30
C THR A 192 32.36 -7.62 3.77
N GLU A 193 33.13 -6.64 3.31
CA GLU A 193 32.61 -5.46 2.65
C GLU A 193 32.11 -5.80 1.24
N ARG A 194 30.86 -5.44 0.93
CA ARG A 194 30.23 -5.71 -0.36
C ARG A 194 29.76 -4.43 -1.02
N PHE A 195 30.23 -4.17 -2.24
CA PHE A 195 29.80 -3.04 -3.06
C PHE A 195 29.95 -1.66 -2.38
N THR A 196 30.90 -1.52 -1.45
CA THR A 196 31.22 -0.26 -0.75
C THR A 196 32.08 0.67 -1.59
N PHE A 197 32.77 0.14 -2.61
CA PHE A 197 33.66 0.87 -3.52
C PHE A 197 34.72 1.74 -2.82
N GLY A 198 35.12 1.37 -1.60
CA GLY A 198 36.06 2.13 -0.77
C GLY A 198 35.48 3.42 -0.15
N ILE A 199 34.16 3.60 -0.19
CA ILE A 199 33.45 4.71 0.46
C ILE A 199 33.05 4.25 1.87
N PRO A 200 33.61 4.82 2.95
CA PRO A 200 33.33 4.38 4.32
C PRO A 200 31.85 4.48 4.71
N ASN A 201 31.15 5.52 4.24
CA ASN A 201 29.72 5.70 4.55
C ASN A 201 28.82 4.59 3.98
N LEU A 202 29.29 3.80 3.01
CA LEU A 202 28.54 2.66 2.48
C LEU A 202 28.74 1.37 3.27
N LEU A 203 29.60 1.36 4.31
CA LEU A 203 29.79 0.18 5.17
C LEU A 203 28.53 -0.21 5.94
N ASP A 204 27.74 0.80 6.33
CA ASP A 204 26.44 0.65 6.98
C ASP A 204 25.31 0.35 5.97
N GLY A 205 25.64 0.28 4.68
CA GLY A 205 24.71 0.08 3.57
C GLY A 205 23.99 1.36 3.15
N ILE A 206 23.03 1.19 2.25
CA ILE A 206 22.13 2.25 1.79
C ILE A 206 21.06 2.49 2.85
N GLU A 207 20.81 3.73 3.25
CA GLU A 207 19.81 4.00 4.27
C GLU A 207 18.39 3.77 3.72
N LEU A 208 17.58 2.92 4.37
CA LEU A 208 16.21 2.63 3.96
C LEU A 208 15.35 3.90 3.85
N VAL A 209 15.50 4.81 4.80
CA VAL A 209 14.75 6.07 4.87
C VAL A 209 15.13 6.96 3.70
N GLY A 210 16.43 7.14 3.45
CA GLY A 210 16.94 7.87 2.29
C GLY A 210 16.50 7.27 0.96
N LEU A 211 16.52 5.93 0.83
CA LEU A 211 16.04 5.23 -0.36
C LEU A 211 14.54 5.51 -0.61
N ALA A 212 13.70 5.33 0.41
CA ALA A 212 12.27 5.59 0.33
C ALA A 212 11.95 7.04 0.00
N LEU A 213 12.62 7.98 0.67
CA LEU A 213 12.45 9.41 0.47
C LEU A 213 12.91 9.87 -0.91
N GLY A 214 14.00 9.31 -1.42
CA GLY A 214 14.43 9.54 -2.80
C GLY A 214 13.38 9.03 -3.80
N LEU A 215 13.03 7.75 -3.71
CA LEU A 215 12.16 7.07 -4.69
C LEU A 215 10.71 7.53 -4.68
N PHE A 216 10.15 7.90 -3.52
CA PHE A 216 8.72 8.26 -3.39
C PHE A 216 8.49 9.70 -2.95
N GLY A 217 9.44 10.35 -2.28
CA GLY A 217 9.36 11.78 -1.99
C GLY A 217 9.85 12.60 -3.17
N ILE A 218 11.16 12.63 -3.38
CA ILE A 218 11.83 13.49 -4.37
C ILE A 218 11.37 13.16 -5.79
N ALA A 219 11.40 11.88 -6.17
CA ALA A 219 11.09 11.46 -7.54
C ALA A 219 9.64 11.74 -7.95
N GLU A 220 8.66 11.48 -7.06
CA GLU A 220 7.25 11.78 -7.34
C GLU A 220 7.00 13.29 -7.41
N PHE A 221 7.65 14.07 -6.53
CA PHE A 221 7.55 15.53 -6.59
C PHE A 221 8.10 16.07 -7.91
N MET A 222 9.28 15.62 -8.33
CA MET A 222 9.88 15.99 -9.62
C MET A 222 8.99 15.63 -10.81
N LYS A 223 8.35 14.45 -10.79
CA LYS A 223 7.39 14.04 -11.82
C LYS A 223 6.15 14.94 -11.87
N SER A 224 5.74 15.45 -10.73
CA SER A 224 4.53 16.27 -10.60
C SER A 224 4.78 17.75 -10.90
N VAL A 225 6.04 18.18 -11.02
CA VAL A 225 6.39 19.55 -11.44
C VAL A 225 5.76 19.83 -12.81
N ASN A 226 5.04 20.96 -12.90
CA ASN A 226 4.29 21.42 -14.09
C ASN A 226 3.04 20.61 -14.49
N GLN A 227 2.60 19.62 -13.72
CA GLN A 227 1.32 18.94 -13.95
C GLN A 227 0.17 19.71 -13.28
N TYR A 228 -0.02 20.97 -13.67
CA TYR A 228 -1.15 21.77 -13.23
C TYR A 228 -2.41 21.35 -13.98
N SER A 229 -3.24 20.53 -13.35
CA SER A 229 -4.61 20.33 -13.83
C SER A 229 -5.50 21.42 -13.23
N GLU A 230 -6.21 22.17 -14.07
CA GLU A 230 -7.31 23.01 -13.58
C GLU A 230 -8.36 22.10 -12.94
N VAL A 231 -8.48 22.17 -11.61
CA VAL A 231 -9.47 21.38 -10.87
C VAL A 231 -10.84 22.03 -11.09
N ASN A 232 -11.69 21.40 -11.90
CA ASN A 232 -13.05 21.86 -12.12
C ASN A 232 -13.92 21.53 -10.90
N THR A 233 -14.06 22.50 -9.99
CA THR A 233 -14.83 22.36 -8.74
C THR A 233 -16.35 22.49 -8.91
N ARG A 234 -16.89 22.41 -10.14
CA ARG A 234 -18.33 22.61 -10.39
C ARG A 234 -19.24 21.68 -9.59
N TYR A 235 -18.79 20.45 -9.31
CA TYR A 235 -19.56 19.44 -8.60
C TYR A 235 -19.17 19.29 -7.13
N SER A 236 -18.38 20.21 -6.59
CA SER A 236 -17.76 20.05 -5.28
C SER A 236 -18.61 20.51 -4.10
N ASN A 237 -19.80 21.06 -4.37
CA ASN A 237 -20.70 21.55 -3.32
C ASN A 237 -21.73 20.46 -2.99
N VAL A 238 -21.35 19.53 -2.11
CA VAL A 238 -22.20 18.43 -1.62
C VAL A 238 -22.56 18.67 -0.17
N GLY A 239 -23.85 18.76 0.14
CA GLY A 239 -24.33 18.92 1.51
C GLY A 239 -24.43 17.59 2.25
N LEU A 240 -24.45 17.63 3.58
CA LEU A 240 -24.60 16.42 4.42
C LEU A 240 -25.88 15.62 4.10
N ARG A 241 -26.94 16.29 3.64
CA ARG A 241 -28.22 15.66 3.27
C ARG A 241 -28.14 14.87 1.97
N ASP A 242 -27.24 15.28 1.07
CA ASP A 242 -27.06 14.65 -0.25
C ASP A 242 -26.28 13.33 -0.14
N LEU A 243 -25.61 13.10 1.01
CA LEU A 243 -24.87 11.88 1.32
C LEU A 243 -25.78 10.67 1.60
N ARG A 244 -27.09 10.88 1.76
CA ARG A 244 -28.00 9.77 2.11
C ARG A 244 -28.38 8.99 0.85
N PRO A 245 -27.91 7.74 0.69
CA PRO A 245 -28.34 6.92 -0.44
C PRO A 245 -29.82 6.57 -0.32
N SER A 246 -30.46 6.35 -1.46
CA SER A 246 -31.81 5.80 -1.51
C SER A 246 -31.84 4.37 -0.96
N ARG A 247 -33.01 3.91 -0.51
CA ARG A 247 -33.19 2.52 -0.03
C ARG A 247 -32.85 1.49 -1.11
N ASP A 248 -33.13 1.81 -2.38
CA ASP A 248 -32.80 0.94 -3.51
C ASP A 248 -31.29 0.85 -3.74
N GLU A 249 -30.58 1.98 -3.75
CA GLU A 249 -29.12 2.00 -3.84
C GLU A 249 -28.47 1.21 -2.71
N LEU A 250 -28.96 1.38 -1.47
CA LEU A 250 -28.43 0.65 -0.33
C LEU A 250 -28.65 -0.86 -0.49
N ARG A 251 -29.87 -1.27 -0.87
CA ARG A 251 -30.20 -2.69 -1.10
C ARG A 251 -29.34 -3.32 -2.18
N ARG A 252 -29.07 -2.59 -3.26
CA ARG A 252 -28.23 -3.05 -4.39
C ARG A 252 -26.74 -3.08 -4.03
N SER A 253 -26.30 -2.17 -3.18
CA SER A 253 -24.90 -2.06 -2.78
C SER A 253 -24.48 -3.16 -1.80
N ILE A 254 -25.35 -3.63 -0.90
CA ILE A 254 -25.02 -4.68 0.09
C ILE A 254 -24.37 -5.93 -0.54
N PRO A 255 -24.99 -6.59 -1.54
CA PRO A 255 -24.40 -7.79 -2.14
C PRO A 255 -23.10 -7.47 -2.90
N ALA A 256 -22.97 -6.26 -3.47
CA ALA A 256 -21.76 -5.82 -4.15
C ALA A 256 -20.61 -5.59 -3.15
N MET A 257 -20.90 -4.95 -2.01
CA MET A 257 -19.94 -4.79 -0.90
C MET A 257 -19.43 -6.15 -0.43
N LEU A 258 -20.32 -7.11 -0.15
CA LEU A 258 -19.93 -8.44 0.33
C LEU A 258 -18.99 -9.16 -0.65
N ARG A 259 -19.30 -9.13 -1.95
CA ARG A 259 -18.42 -9.71 -2.98
C ARG A 259 -17.08 -8.98 -3.04
N GLY A 260 -17.09 -7.66 -3.03
CA GLY A 260 -15.89 -6.82 -3.02
C GLY A 260 -15.00 -7.14 -1.83
N THR A 261 -15.57 -7.17 -0.64
CA THR A 261 -14.89 -7.53 0.62
C THR A 261 -14.22 -8.90 0.53
N ILE A 262 -14.92 -9.94 0.06
CA ILE A 262 -14.33 -11.28 -0.10
C ILE A 262 -13.16 -11.25 -1.10
N ILE A 263 -13.32 -10.56 -2.24
CA ILE A 263 -12.25 -10.45 -3.23
C ILE A 263 -11.04 -9.72 -2.65
N GLY A 264 -11.26 -8.62 -1.92
CA GLY A 264 -10.20 -7.83 -1.29
C GLY A 264 -9.44 -8.63 -0.24
N SER A 265 -10.17 -9.29 0.66
CA SER A 265 -9.66 -10.22 1.66
C SER A 265 -8.76 -11.30 1.04
N LEU A 266 -9.23 -11.99 0.00
CA LEU A 266 -8.43 -13.02 -0.68
C LEU A 266 -7.19 -12.44 -1.38
N CYS A 267 -7.29 -11.23 -1.94
CA CYS A 267 -6.15 -10.57 -2.58
C CYS A 267 -5.07 -10.19 -1.56
N SER A 268 -5.44 -9.75 -0.37
CA SER A 268 -4.46 -9.38 0.67
C SER A 268 -3.67 -10.54 1.25
N LEU A 269 -4.19 -11.77 1.16
CA LEU A 269 -3.45 -12.97 1.56
C LEU A 269 -2.32 -13.32 0.59
N ILE A 270 -2.35 -12.77 -0.62
CA ILE A 270 -1.34 -12.98 -1.65
C ILE A 270 -0.40 -11.78 -1.65
N PRO A 271 0.85 -11.94 -1.12
CA PRO A 271 1.79 -10.84 -1.08
C PRO A 271 2.05 -10.29 -2.49
N GLY A 272 2.10 -8.97 -2.61
CA GLY A 272 2.36 -8.28 -3.87
C GLY A 272 1.12 -7.95 -4.70
N THR A 273 -0.08 -8.35 -4.27
CA THR A 273 -1.34 -8.04 -4.99
C THR A 273 -1.79 -6.61 -4.70
N GLY A 274 -1.82 -6.24 -3.42
CA GLY A 274 -2.19 -4.92 -2.93
C GLY A 274 -3.59 -4.43 -3.33
N PRO A 275 -3.98 -3.22 -2.87
CA PRO A 275 -5.33 -2.69 -3.04
C PRO A 275 -5.70 -2.39 -4.49
N THR A 276 -4.71 -2.08 -5.34
CA THR A 276 -4.96 -1.72 -6.74
C THR A 276 -5.56 -2.92 -7.47
N ILE A 277 -4.89 -4.07 -7.41
CA ILE A 277 -5.32 -5.26 -8.14
C ILE A 277 -6.63 -5.79 -7.56
N ALA A 278 -6.78 -5.77 -6.24
CA ALA A 278 -8.04 -6.09 -5.56
C ALA A 278 -9.22 -5.29 -6.15
N SER A 279 -9.06 -3.97 -6.24
CA SER A 279 -10.06 -3.05 -6.79
C SER A 279 -10.41 -3.38 -8.24
N PHE A 280 -9.41 -3.55 -9.12
CA PHE A 280 -9.64 -3.90 -10.53
C PHE A 280 -10.31 -5.27 -10.71
N ILE A 281 -9.88 -6.30 -9.97
CA ILE A 281 -10.48 -7.64 -10.01
C ILE A 281 -11.93 -7.58 -9.51
N SER A 282 -12.19 -6.87 -8.42
CA SER A 282 -13.54 -6.75 -7.87
C SER A 282 -14.49 -6.04 -8.83
N TYR A 283 -14.04 -4.99 -9.53
CA TYR A 283 -14.84 -4.31 -10.55
C TYR A 283 -15.17 -5.24 -11.71
N ALA A 284 -14.17 -5.97 -12.22
CA ALA A 284 -14.35 -6.92 -13.30
C ALA A 284 -15.28 -8.09 -12.91
N ALA A 285 -15.15 -8.59 -11.69
CA ALA A 285 -16.00 -9.64 -11.15
C ALA A 285 -17.45 -9.16 -10.98
N GLU A 286 -17.65 -7.96 -10.42
CA GLU A 286 -18.97 -7.36 -10.24
C GLU A 286 -19.67 -7.12 -11.59
N LYS A 287 -18.93 -6.59 -12.57
CA LYS A 287 -19.43 -6.43 -13.94
C LYS A 287 -19.87 -7.77 -14.54
N LYS A 288 -19.10 -8.84 -14.33
CA LYS A 288 -19.42 -10.18 -14.86
C LYS A 288 -20.63 -10.84 -14.18
N VAL A 289 -20.82 -10.60 -12.89
CA VAL A 289 -21.94 -11.14 -12.10
C VAL A 289 -23.23 -10.34 -12.31
N SER A 290 -23.11 -9.07 -12.67
CA SER A 290 -24.26 -8.20 -12.87
C SER A 290 -25.19 -8.69 -13.98
N LYS A 291 -26.49 -8.46 -13.79
CA LYS A 291 -27.53 -8.72 -14.79
C LYS A 291 -27.49 -7.72 -15.95
N THR A 292 -26.85 -6.56 -15.75
CA THR A 292 -26.74 -5.47 -16.73
C THR A 292 -25.29 -5.00 -16.84
N PRO A 293 -24.36 -5.84 -17.34
CA PRO A 293 -22.93 -5.51 -17.47
C PRO A 293 -22.66 -4.29 -18.36
N GLU A 294 -23.54 -4.01 -19.31
CA GLU A 294 -23.45 -2.89 -20.26
C GLU A 294 -23.62 -1.51 -19.62
N LYS A 295 -24.18 -1.45 -18.40
CA LYS A 295 -24.38 -0.18 -17.67
C LYS A 295 -23.19 0.25 -16.82
N PHE A 296 -22.19 -0.62 -16.63
CA PHE A 296 -20.96 -0.25 -15.93
C PHE A 296 -20.20 0.83 -16.69
N GLY A 297 -19.72 1.86 -15.99
CA GLY A 297 -19.15 3.07 -16.58
C GLY A 297 -20.18 4.17 -16.84
N THR A 298 -21.47 3.93 -16.56
CA THR A 298 -22.55 4.92 -16.75
C THR A 298 -23.11 5.45 -15.44
N GLY A 299 -22.57 5.02 -14.29
CA GLY A 299 -23.01 5.47 -12.97
C GLY A 299 -23.74 4.40 -12.17
N MET A 300 -23.23 3.16 -12.20
CA MET A 300 -23.77 2.06 -11.40
C MET A 300 -23.21 2.09 -9.98
N ILE A 301 -24.10 2.15 -8.99
CA ILE A 301 -23.68 2.23 -7.57
C ILE A 301 -22.89 0.99 -7.13
N GLU A 302 -23.18 -0.18 -7.71
CA GLU A 302 -22.44 -1.42 -7.49
C GLU A 302 -20.99 -1.32 -7.99
N GLY A 303 -20.76 -0.54 -9.05
CA GLY A 303 -19.42 -0.24 -9.60
C GLY A 303 -18.59 0.70 -8.72
N VAL A 304 -19.19 1.31 -7.69
CA VAL A 304 -18.49 2.06 -6.63
C VAL A 304 -18.39 1.23 -5.35
N ALA A 305 -19.49 0.59 -4.94
CA ALA A 305 -19.57 -0.15 -3.68
C ALA A 305 -18.62 -1.36 -3.63
N CYS A 306 -18.53 -2.13 -4.72
CA CYS A 306 -17.70 -3.34 -4.75
C CYS A 306 -16.19 -3.03 -4.72
N PRO A 307 -15.65 -2.14 -5.57
CA PRO A 307 -14.22 -1.80 -5.54
C PRO A 307 -13.78 -1.11 -4.26
N GLU A 308 -14.61 -0.24 -3.68
CA GLU A 308 -14.29 0.43 -2.42
C GLU A 308 -14.27 -0.56 -1.25
N ALA A 309 -15.26 -1.47 -1.16
CA ALA A 309 -15.24 -2.53 -0.15
C ALA A 309 -14.04 -3.47 -0.31
N SER A 310 -13.63 -3.76 -1.55
CA SER A 310 -12.46 -4.59 -1.85
C SER A 310 -11.15 -3.93 -1.45
N THR A 311 -10.97 -2.66 -1.84
CA THR A 311 -9.79 -1.85 -1.53
C THR A 311 -9.56 -1.79 -0.02
N HIS A 312 -10.60 -1.44 0.74
CA HIS A 312 -10.49 -1.29 2.20
C HIS A 312 -10.34 -2.62 2.94
N SER A 313 -10.92 -3.71 2.42
CA SER A 313 -10.64 -5.04 2.96
C SER A 313 -9.19 -5.46 2.70
N SER A 314 -8.67 -5.19 1.50
CA SER A 314 -7.28 -5.51 1.14
C SER A 314 -6.29 -4.72 1.98
N VAL A 315 -6.50 -3.42 2.15
CA VAL A 315 -5.62 -2.53 2.93
C VAL A 315 -5.43 -3.02 4.35
N GLN A 316 -6.53 -3.43 5.02
CA GLN A 316 -6.43 -3.98 6.37
C GLN A 316 -5.88 -5.41 6.37
N GLY A 317 -6.22 -6.21 5.37
CA GLY A 317 -5.71 -7.56 5.22
C GLY A 317 -4.21 -7.61 4.91
N ASP A 318 -3.63 -6.59 4.25
CA ASP A 318 -2.20 -6.55 3.90
C ASP A 318 -1.30 -6.52 5.16
N PHE A 319 -1.83 -6.09 6.31
CA PHE A 319 -1.15 -6.19 7.60
C PHE A 319 -1.02 -7.63 8.09
N ILE A 320 -1.88 -8.56 7.65
CA ILE A 320 -1.87 -9.95 8.10
C ILE A 320 -0.54 -10.65 7.75
N PRO A 321 -0.12 -10.77 6.48
CA PRO A 321 1.17 -11.36 6.14
C PRO A 321 2.33 -10.50 6.65
N THR A 322 2.18 -9.18 6.66
CA THR A 322 3.25 -8.26 7.08
C THR A 322 3.59 -8.43 8.56
N MET A 323 2.59 -8.42 9.44
CA MET A 323 2.79 -8.53 10.89
C MET A 323 3.02 -9.97 11.34
N SER A 324 2.38 -10.95 10.69
CA SER A 324 2.46 -12.36 11.11
C SER A 324 3.66 -13.09 10.53
N LEU A 325 4.05 -12.79 9.29
CA LEU A 325 5.10 -13.51 8.56
C LEU A 325 6.34 -12.64 8.31
N GLY A 326 6.27 -11.34 8.55
CA GLY A 326 7.36 -10.41 8.22
C GLY A 326 7.52 -10.21 6.71
N ILE A 327 6.46 -10.47 5.93
CA ILE A 327 6.48 -10.37 4.48
C ILE A 327 5.45 -9.32 4.04
N PRO A 328 5.90 -8.21 3.47
CA PRO A 328 5.01 -7.10 3.12
C PRO A 328 4.02 -7.49 2.01
N GLY A 329 2.75 -7.14 2.23
CA GLY A 329 1.66 -7.34 1.26
C GLY A 329 1.75 -6.42 0.04
N ASP A 330 2.34 -5.23 0.20
CA ASP A 330 2.60 -4.28 -0.88
C ASP A 330 3.82 -3.38 -0.54
N ALA A 331 4.10 -2.38 -1.37
CA ALA A 331 5.22 -1.47 -1.11
C ALA A 331 5.00 -0.56 0.12
N VAL A 332 3.77 -0.25 0.49
CA VAL A 332 3.50 0.55 1.70
C VAL A 332 3.81 -0.30 2.93
N MET A 333 3.43 -1.57 2.92
CA MET A 333 3.78 -2.53 3.96
C MET A 333 5.28 -2.73 4.09
N ALA A 334 6.04 -2.65 3.00
CA ALA A 334 7.51 -2.70 3.06
C ALA A 334 8.08 -1.49 3.82
N LEU A 335 7.52 -0.29 3.66
CA LEU A 335 7.89 0.89 4.47
C LEU A 335 7.51 0.72 5.94
N ILE A 336 6.30 0.23 6.22
CA ILE A 336 5.87 0.01 7.62
C ILE A 336 6.73 -1.07 8.29
N LEU A 337 7.10 -2.13 7.57
CA LEU A 337 8.03 -3.15 8.07
C LEU A 337 9.42 -2.54 8.34
N GLY A 338 9.89 -1.68 7.44
CA GLY A 338 11.07 -0.85 7.66
C GLY A 338 11.01 0.01 8.91
N ALA A 339 9.89 0.70 9.11
CA ALA A 339 9.65 1.54 10.28
C ALA A 339 9.71 0.75 11.59
N LEU A 340 9.08 -0.44 11.62
CA LEU A 340 9.17 -1.36 12.76
C LEU A 340 10.62 -1.75 13.05
N MET A 341 11.38 -2.11 12.02
CA MET A 341 12.78 -2.50 12.17
C MET A 341 13.67 -1.37 12.69
N ILE A 342 13.46 -0.14 12.23
CA ILE A 342 14.18 1.03 12.74
C ILE A 342 13.87 1.27 14.22
N GLN A 343 12.64 0.99 14.64
CA GLN A 343 12.21 1.04 16.04
C GLN A 343 12.67 -0.19 16.86
N GLY A 344 13.52 -1.04 16.29
CA GLY A 344 14.07 -2.24 16.95
C GLY A 344 13.08 -3.40 17.05
N ILE A 345 11.95 -3.34 16.34
CA ILE A 345 10.91 -4.38 16.35
C ILE A 345 11.01 -5.19 15.06
N VAL A 346 11.19 -6.50 15.20
CA VAL A 346 11.26 -7.41 14.06
C VAL A 346 9.87 -8.02 13.82
N PRO A 347 9.19 -7.71 12.70
CA PRO A 347 7.90 -8.30 12.40
C PRO A 347 8.03 -9.78 12.04
N GLY A 348 7.00 -10.57 12.35
CA GLY A 348 6.99 -12.00 12.12
C GLY A 348 6.25 -12.78 13.20
N PRO A 349 6.42 -14.12 13.25
CA PRO A 349 5.59 -14.97 14.09
C PRO A 349 5.71 -14.69 15.60
N GLN A 350 6.84 -14.13 16.04
CA GLN A 350 7.05 -13.77 17.44
C GLN A 350 6.40 -12.45 17.84
N LEU A 351 5.99 -11.60 16.90
CA LEU A 351 5.51 -10.25 17.19
C LEU A 351 4.31 -10.24 18.15
N ILE A 352 3.36 -11.16 17.97
CA ILE A 352 2.18 -11.26 18.85
C ILE A 352 2.58 -11.59 20.30
N LYS A 353 3.70 -12.31 20.48
CA LYS A 353 4.17 -12.76 21.80
C LYS A 353 5.10 -11.73 22.45
N GLU A 354 6.01 -11.15 21.68
CA GLU A 354 7.05 -10.22 22.18
C GLU A 354 6.53 -8.79 22.29
N HIS A 355 5.65 -8.38 21.37
CA HIS A 355 5.07 -7.04 21.30
C HIS A 355 3.54 -7.10 21.15
N PRO A 356 2.82 -7.67 22.14
CA PRO A 356 1.36 -7.76 22.12
C PRO A 356 0.71 -6.37 22.11
N ASP A 357 1.36 -5.38 22.70
CA ASP A 357 0.97 -3.96 22.72
C ASP A 357 0.91 -3.38 21.31
N ILE A 358 1.91 -3.65 20.48
CA ILE A 358 1.96 -3.18 19.09
C ILE A 358 0.92 -3.91 18.25
N PHE A 359 0.87 -5.23 18.33
CA PHE A 359 -0.01 -6.02 17.47
C PHE A 359 -1.50 -5.76 17.79
N TRP A 360 -1.90 -5.89 19.05
CA TRP A 360 -3.29 -5.70 19.44
C TRP A 360 -3.67 -4.22 19.52
N GLY A 361 -2.74 -3.34 19.89
CA GLY A 361 -2.93 -1.89 19.82
C GLY A 361 -3.20 -1.42 18.39
N LEU A 362 -2.48 -1.95 17.40
CA LEU A 362 -2.72 -1.67 15.99
C LEU A 362 -4.11 -2.14 15.53
N ILE A 363 -4.50 -3.38 15.85
CA ILE A 363 -5.83 -3.92 15.51
C ILE A 363 -6.94 -3.06 16.13
N ALA A 364 -6.79 -2.66 17.40
CA ALA A 364 -7.74 -1.78 18.06
C ALA A 364 -7.77 -0.39 17.40
N SER A 365 -6.62 0.13 16.99
CA SER A 365 -6.52 1.40 16.28
C SER A 365 -7.24 1.39 14.94
N PHE A 366 -7.35 0.23 14.27
CA PHE A 366 -8.11 0.12 13.02
C PHE A 366 -9.61 0.35 13.22
N TRP A 367 -10.18 -0.13 14.32
CA TRP A 367 -11.57 0.17 14.69
C TRP A 367 -11.75 1.66 14.99
N ILE A 368 -10.86 2.21 15.82
CA ILE A 368 -10.89 3.63 16.21
C ILE A 368 -10.74 4.53 14.97
N GLY A 369 -9.74 4.25 14.15
CA GLY A 369 -9.43 4.98 12.93
C GLY A 369 -10.54 4.91 11.90
N ASN A 370 -11.18 3.75 11.70
CA ASN A 370 -12.34 3.63 10.82
C ASN A 370 -13.50 4.53 11.30
N VAL A 371 -13.78 4.56 12.61
CA VAL A 371 -14.81 5.45 13.17
C VAL A 371 -14.41 6.91 12.97
N MET A 372 -13.15 7.28 13.26
CA MET A 372 -12.63 8.63 13.01
C MET A 372 -12.76 9.02 11.53
N LEU A 373 -12.47 8.12 10.60
CA LEU A 373 -12.57 8.39 9.16
C LEU A 373 -13.99 8.62 8.71
N VAL A 374 -14.96 7.86 9.22
CA VAL A 374 -16.38 8.12 8.96
C VAL A 374 -16.76 9.51 9.49
N LEU A 375 -16.33 9.84 10.71
CA LEU A 375 -16.61 11.12 11.36
C LEU A 375 -15.91 12.31 10.71
N LEU A 376 -14.72 12.13 10.10
CA LEU A 376 -13.98 13.17 9.42
C LEU A 376 -14.45 13.32 7.96
N ASN A 377 -14.69 12.23 7.24
CA ASN A 377 -15.02 12.29 5.83
C ASN A 377 -16.42 12.83 5.58
N VAL A 378 -17.42 12.49 6.38
CA VAL A 378 -18.81 12.94 6.14
C VAL A 378 -18.98 14.47 6.31
N PRO A 379 -18.45 15.12 7.36
CA PRO A 379 -18.62 16.57 7.58
C PRO A 379 -17.58 17.44 6.88
N LEU A 380 -16.36 16.94 6.66
CA LEU A 380 -15.26 17.76 6.14
C LEU A 380 -15.08 17.69 4.63
N ILE A 381 -16.02 17.11 3.86
CA ILE A 381 -15.95 17.04 2.38
C ILE A 381 -15.64 18.41 1.78
N GLY A 382 -16.32 19.46 2.23
CA GLY A 382 -16.07 20.82 1.74
C GLY A 382 -14.68 21.35 2.08
N LEU A 383 -14.07 20.92 3.19
CA LEU A 383 -12.68 21.24 3.53
C LEU A 383 -11.71 20.48 2.63
N TRP A 384 -11.95 19.18 2.40
CA TRP A 384 -11.14 18.33 1.53
C TRP A 384 -11.10 18.87 0.10
N VAL A 385 -12.24 19.25 -0.46
CA VAL A 385 -12.26 19.89 -1.79
C VAL A 385 -11.41 21.17 -1.79
N LYS A 386 -11.52 22.02 -0.77
CA LYS A 386 -10.73 23.26 -0.71
C LYS A 386 -9.23 22.99 -0.63
N LEU A 387 -8.84 21.86 -0.06
CA LEU A 387 -7.46 21.43 0.06
C LEU A 387 -6.81 21.17 -1.31
N LEU A 388 -7.59 20.82 -2.33
CA LEU A 388 -7.13 20.72 -3.73
C LEU A 388 -6.68 22.05 -4.33
N MET A 389 -7.10 23.18 -3.74
CA MET A 389 -6.71 24.51 -4.18
C MET A 389 -5.40 24.99 -3.53
N ILE A 390 -4.76 24.18 -2.67
CA ILE A 390 -3.47 24.53 -2.08
C ILE A 390 -2.43 24.60 -3.21
N PRO A 391 -1.72 25.72 -3.35
CA PRO A 391 -0.77 25.88 -4.44
C PRO A 391 0.49 25.04 -4.19
N TYR A 392 0.70 24.03 -5.05
CA TYR A 392 1.84 23.10 -5.00
C TYR A 392 3.22 23.77 -4.93
N LYS A 393 3.33 25.03 -5.39
CA LYS A 393 4.55 25.83 -5.32
C LYS A 393 5.11 26.02 -3.91
N TYR A 394 4.29 25.95 -2.86
CA TYR A 394 4.76 26.01 -1.47
C TYR A 394 4.92 24.63 -0.84
N LEU A 395 4.07 23.68 -1.25
CA LEU A 395 4.03 22.34 -0.69
C LEU A 395 5.32 21.56 -1.00
N TYR A 396 5.76 21.55 -2.25
CA TYR A 396 6.91 20.74 -2.67
C TYR A 396 8.24 21.22 -2.07
N PRO A 397 8.59 22.52 -2.09
CA PRO A 397 9.82 22.98 -1.45
C PRO A 397 9.83 22.71 0.07
N SER A 398 8.69 22.88 0.73
CA SER A 398 8.57 22.59 2.17
C SER A 398 8.76 21.10 2.45
N ALA A 399 8.15 20.23 1.64
CA ALA A 399 8.32 18.79 1.76
C ALA A 399 9.79 18.38 1.54
N LEU A 400 10.44 18.86 0.47
CA LEU A 400 11.87 18.59 0.22
C LEU A 400 12.77 19.06 1.37
N PHE A 401 12.45 20.19 1.99
CA PHE A 401 13.16 20.68 3.18
C PHE A 401 13.00 19.71 4.37
N PHE A 402 11.78 19.23 4.64
CA PHE A 402 11.55 18.23 5.68
C PHE A 402 12.19 16.87 5.37
N VAL A 403 12.25 16.47 4.10
CA VAL A 403 12.98 15.27 3.66
C VAL A 403 14.47 15.39 4.01
N ALA A 404 15.10 16.52 3.67
CA ALA A 404 16.51 16.74 3.97
C ALA A 404 16.79 16.75 5.48
N ILE A 405 15.93 17.40 6.27
CA ILE A 405 16.02 17.38 7.74
C ILE A 405 15.83 15.96 8.28
N GLY A 406 14.85 15.23 7.75
CA GLY A 406 14.51 13.90 8.21
C GLY A 406 15.66 12.92 8.06
N VAL A 407 16.24 12.85 6.87
CA VAL A 407 17.42 12.02 6.58
C VAL A 407 18.61 12.44 7.45
N TYR A 408 18.89 13.74 7.51
CA TYR A 408 19.98 14.24 8.35
C TYR A 408 19.79 13.89 9.83
N SER A 409 18.56 13.91 10.33
CA SER A 409 18.26 13.62 11.73
C SER A 409 18.50 12.17 12.15
N THR A 410 18.54 11.21 11.20
CA THR A 410 18.77 9.79 11.53
C THR A 410 20.19 9.59 12.07
N ASN A 411 21.20 10.02 11.30
CA ASN A 411 22.61 9.72 11.60
C ASN A 411 23.50 10.96 11.70
N ASN A 412 22.95 12.17 11.61
CA ASN A 412 23.70 13.44 11.53
C ASN A 412 24.74 13.44 10.39
N ASP A 413 24.42 12.79 9.27
CA ASP A 413 25.33 12.62 8.14
C ASP A 413 24.79 13.30 6.87
N MET A 414 25.58 14.20 6.29
CA MET A 414 25.26 14.85 5.02
C MET A 414 25.44 13.93 3.82
N PHE A 415 26.21 12.85 3.94
CA PHE A 415 26.34 11.84 2.90
C PHE A 415 24.98 11.22 2.58
N GLN A 416 24.19 10.86 3.60
CA GLN A 416 22.86 10.26 3.44
C GLN A 416 21.87 11.23 2.78
N VAL A 417 21.97 12.53 3.07
CA VAL A 417 21.19 13.57 2.38
C VAL A 417 21.56 13.60 0.89
N GLY A 418 22.86 13.55 0.57
CA GLY A 418 23.34 13.48 -0.81
C GLY A 418 22.88 12.21 -1.53
N GLU A 419 22.97 11.06 -0.86
CA GLU A 419 22.49 9.78 -1.34
C GLU A 419 20.99 9.84 -1.67
N THR A 420 20.18 10.38 -0.77
CA THR A 420 18.72 10.56 -0.97
C THR A 420 18.42 11.37 -2.22
N VAL A 421 19.19 12.44 -2.48
CA VAL A 421 19.04 13.25 -3.70
C VAL A 421 19.41 12.43 -4.94
N VAL A 422 20.51 11.69 -4.92
CA VAL A 422 20.92 10.83 -6.04
C VAL A 422 19.87 9.76 -6.33
N VAL A 423 19.38 9.07 -5.29
CA VAL A 423 18.28 8.11 -5.41
C VAL A 423 17.03 8.78 -5.96
N GLY A 424 16.72 10.01 -5.52
CA GLY A 424 15.59 10.77 -6.04
C GLY A 424 15.68 11.09 -7.53
N LEU A 425 16.86 11.47 -8.00
CA LEU A 425 17.13 11.69 -9.42
C LEU A 425 17.00 10.39 -10.23
N VAL A 426 17.57 9.28 -9.73
CA VAL A 426 17.45 7.97 -10.37
C VAL A 426 15.99 7.50 -10.38
N GLY A 427 15.28 7.65 -9.27
CA GLY A 427 13.86 7.34 -9.16
C GLY A 427 13.02 8.14 -10.16
N TYR A 428 13.32 9.43 -10.34
CA TYR A 428 12.67 10.27 -11.33
C TYR A 428 12.90 9.75 -12.76
N LEU A 429 14.13 9.38 -13.11
CA LEU A 429 14.44 8.77 -14.41
C LEU A 429 13.70 7.45 -14.61
N LEU A 430 13.61 6.60 -13.58
CA LEU A 430 12.85 5.35 -13.63
C LEU A 430 11.37 5.61 -13.88
N LEU A 431 10.80 6.62 -13.23
CA LEU A 431 9.40 7.01 -13.43
C LEU A 431 9.13 7.56 -14.84
N LEU A 432 10.11 8.22 -15.48
CA LEU A 432 10.02 8.67 -16.88
C LEU A 432 10.11 7.50 -17.86
N LEU A 433 10.81 6.43 -17.49
CA LEU A 433 10.96 5.21 -18.29
C LEU A 433 9.84 4.18 -18.03
N ASP A 434 8.78 4.55 -17.31
CA ASP A 434 7.68 3.69 -16.89
C ASP A 434 8.13 2.43 -16.12
N PHE A 435 9.14 2.57 -15.25
CA PHE A 435 9.46 1.60 -14.21
C PHE A 435 8.73 1.96 -12.92
N HIS A 436 8.47 0.97 -12.07
CA HIS A 436 7.74 1.15 -10.81
C HIS A 436 8.71 1.03 -9.62
N PRO A 437 9.09 2.15 -8.96
CA PRO A 437 10.04 2.14 -7.85
C PRO A 437 9.58 1.34 -6.63
N ALA A 438 8.27 1.13 -6.47
CA ALA A 438 7.66 0.31 -5.42
C ALA A 438 8.29 -1.09 -5.30
N SER A 439 8.63 -1.70 -6.43
CA SER A 439 9.26 -3.03 -6.48
C SER A 439 10.71 -3.03 -5.99
N ILE A 440 11.42 -1.88 -6.07
CA ILE A 440 12.78 -1.72 -5.52
C ILE A 440 12.71 -1.82 -4.00
N LEU A 441 11.77 -1.11 -3.37
CA LEU A 441 11.65 -1.11 -1.92
C LEU A 441 11.32 -2.50 -1.37
N LEU A 442 10.41 -3.23 -2.04
CA LEU A 442 10.11 -4.62 -1.70
C LEU A 442 11.37 -5.50 -1.74
N GLY A 443 12.16 -5.37 -2.81
CA GLY A 443 13.42 -6.10 -2.99
C GLY A 443 14.49 -5.71 -1.98
N PHE A 444 14.58 -4.43 -1.65
CA PHE A 444 15.55 -3.87 -0.71
C PHE A 444 15.32 -4.38 0.72
N VAL A 445 14.06 -4.39 1.16
CA VAL A 445 13.70 -4.82 2.52
C VAL A 445 13.78 -6.34 2.67
N LEU A 446 13.31 -7.10 1.68
CA LEU A 446 13.31 -8.57 1.75
C LEU A 446 14.64 -9.21 1.32
N GLY A 447 15.46 -8.53 0.51
CA GLY A 447 16.67 -9.09 -0.10
C GLY A 447 17.68 -9.64 0.91
N PRO A 448 18.12 -8.86 1.91
CA PRO A 448 19.06 -9.34 2.93
C PRO A 448 18.53 -10.56 3.68
N ARG A 449 17.23 -10.56 4.02
CA ARG A 449 16.59 -11.69 4.71
C ARG A 449 16.43 -12.92 3.82
N LEU A 450 16.13 -12.73 2.54
CA LEU A 450 16.11 -13.83 1.58
C LEU A 450 17.49 -14.47 1.49
N GLU A 451 18.54 -13.67 1.37
CA GLU A 451 19.92 -14.17 1.30
C GLU A 451 20.33 -14.89 2.58
N GLU A 452 20.06 -14.32 3.75
CA GLU A 452 20.34 -14.92 5.06
C GLU A 452 19.66 -16.29 5.22
N ASN A 453 18.37 -16.37 4.88
CA ASN A 453 17.62 -17.63 4.96
C ASN A 453 18.10 -18.65 3.91
N PHE A 454 18.40 -18.21 2.68
CA PHE A 454 18.97 -19.06 1.64
C PHE A 454 20.30 -19.68 2.08
N ARG A 455 21.22 -18.85 2.61
CA ARG A 455 22.52 -19.31 3.12
C ARG A 455 22.34 -20.27 4.29
N ARG A 456 21.46 -19.95 5.25
CA ARG A 456 21.15 -20.85 6.38
C ARG A 456 20.61 -22.20 5.92
N SER A 457 19.72 -22.23 4.93
CA SER A 457 19.22 -23.47 4.33
C SER A 457 20.32 -24.31 3.68
N LEU A 458 21.23 -23.66 2.94
CA LEU A 458 22.38 -24.35 2.34
C LEU A 458 23.38 -24.85 3.39
N LEU A 459 23.61 -24.10 4.46
CA LEU A 459 24.45 -24.57 5.56
C LEU A 459 23.86 -25.80 6.24
N VAL A 460 22.55 -25.81 6.50
CA VAL A 460 21.84 -26.96 7.10
C VAL A 460 21.88 -28.20 6.20
N SER A 461 21.77 -28.01 4.88
CA SER A 461 21.84 -29.08 3.88
C SER A 461 23.26 -29.43 3.41
N ARG A 462 24.29 -28.79 3.96
CA ARG A 462 25.70 -28.96 3.55
C ARG A 462 25.94 -28.64 2.06
N GLY A 463 25.21 -27.66 1.54
CA GLY A 463 25.31 -27.17 0.16
C GLY A 463 24.34 -27.80 -0.83
N ASP A 464 23.48 -28.73 -0.39
CA ASP A 464 22.51 -29.38 -1.27
C ASP A 464 21.22 -28.55 -1.44
N ALA A 465 21.05 -27.97 -2.63
CA ALA A 465 19.87 -27.20 -2.99
C ALA A 465 18.58 -28.06 -3.09
N MET A 466 18.68 -29.38 -3.09
CA MET A 466 17.51 -30.26 -3.06
C MET A 466 16.67 -30.09 -1.80
N ILE A 467 17.23 -29.53 -0.71
CA ILE A 467 16.48 -29.24 0.53
C ILE A 467 15.20 -28.42 0.26
N PHE A 468 15.20 -27.53 -0.73
CA PHE A 468 14.02 -26.71 -1.06
C PHE A 468 12.90 -27.52 -1.73
N VAL A 469 13.22 -28.66 -2.36
CA VAL A 469 12.24 -29.56 -3.00
C VAL A 469 11.86 -30.70 -2.06
N GLU A 470 12.79 -31.18 -1.23
CA GLU A 470 12.56 -32.24 -0.26
C GLU A 470 11.65 -31.79 0.89
N ARG A 471 11.71 -30.51 1.26
CA ARG A 471 10.85 -29.90 2.28
C ARG A 471 9.47 -29.59 1.68
N PRO A 472 8.39 -30.28 2.08
CA PRO A 472 7.09 -30.18 1.39
C PRO A 472 6.50 -28.77 1.34
N ILE A 473 6.67 -28.00 2.42
CA ILE A 473 6.18 -26.61 2.51
C ILE A 473 6.96 -25.71 1.54
N SER A 474 8.29 -25.88 1.49
CA SER A 474 9.12 -25.12 0.56
C SER A 474 8.84 -25.48 -0.89
N ALA A 475 8.69 -26.76 -1.18
CA ALA A 475 8.33 -27.27 -2.49
C ALA A 475 6.97 -26.74 -2.97
N PHE A 476 6.00 -26.59 -2.07
CA PHE A 476 4.72 -25.96 -2.36
C PHE A 476 4.89 -24.49 -2.79
N PHE A 477 5.66 -23.68 -2.07
CA PHE A 477 5.91 -22.29 -2.46
C PHE A 477 6.70 -22.17 -3.77
N LEU A 478 7.67 -23.06 -4.00
CA LEU A 478 8.39 -23.13 -5.27
C LEU A 478 7.48 -23.53 -6.44
N LEU A 479 6.55 -24.47 -6.21
CA LEU A 479 5.53 -24.83 -7.21
C LEU A 479 4.64 -23.62 -7.54
N LEU A 480 4.21 -22.85 -6.55
CA LEU A 480 3.45 -21.62 -6.78
C LEU A 480 4.27 -20.61 -7.59
N CYS A 481 5.56 -20.45 -7.30
CA CYS A 481 6.45 -19.60 -8.11
C CYS A 481 6.50 -20.07 -9.57
N ALA A 482 6.67 -21.38 -9.79
CA ALA A 482 6.71 -21.97 -11.13
C ALA A 482 5.38 -21.78 -11.88
N VAL A 483 4.25 -21.96 -11.20
CA VAL A 483 2.90 -21.73 -11.77
C VAL A 483 2.71 -20.25 -12.13
N LEU A 484 3.12 -19.32 -11.27
CA LEU A 484 3.04 -17.88 -11.55
C LEU A 484 3.88 -17.51 -12.79
N LEU A 485 5.13 -17.98 -12.87
CA LEU A 485 5.99 -17.76 -14.04
C LEU A 485 5.38 -18.37 -15.31
N ALA A 486 4.90 -19.61 -15.24
CA ALA A 486 4.27 -20.29 -16.37
C ALA A 486 3.02 -19.56 -16.85
N ALA A 487 2.18 -19.08 -15.93
CA ALA A 487 0.99 -18.30 -16.25
C ALA A 487 1.35 -16.98 -16.97
N GLN A 488 2.37 -16.26 -16.48
CA GLN A 488 2.84 -15.01 -17.11
C GLN A 488 3.38 -15.26 -18.52
N ILE A 489 4.20 -16.30 -18.70
CA ILE A 489 4.73 -16.70 -20.02
C ILE A 489 3.58 -17.08 -20.95
N TYR A 490 2.64 -17.90 -20.48
CA TYR A 490 1.49 -18.33 -21.27
C TYR A 490 0.61 -17.17 -21.73
N VAL A 491 0.27 -16.24 -20.83
CA VAL A 491 -0.50 -15.03 -21.17
C VAL A 491 0.26 -14.18 -22.19
N ARG A 492 1.58 -14.03 -22.04
CA ARG A 492 2.42 -13.26 -22.97
C ARG A 492 2.47 -13.88 -24.35
N LEU A 493 2.61 -15.20 -24.44
CA LEU A 493 2.65 -15.95 -25.71
C LEU A 493 1.30 -15.98 -26.41
N ARG A 494 0.19 -16.01 -25.66
CA ARG A 494 -1.16 -16.12 -26.25
C ARG A 494 -1.78 -14.80 -26.72
N LYS A 495 -1.11 -13.63 -26.59
CA LYS A 495 -1.63 -12.29 -26.97
C LYS A 495 -3.16 -12.22 -26.87
N PRO A 496 -3.75 -12.16 -25.66
CA PRO A 496 -5.19 -12.16 -25.57
C PRO A 496 -5.74 -10.90 -26.27
N LYS A 497 -6.46 -11.11 -27.38
CA LYS A 497 -7.36 -10.14 -28.02
C LYS A 497 -8.47 -9.63 -27.07
N ALA A 498 -8.49 -10.09 -25.81
CA ALA A 498 -9.55 -9.86 -24.83
C ALA A 498 -9.32 -8.65 -23.91
N PHE A 499 -8.09 -8.13 -23.78
CA PHE A 499 -7.84 -6.90 -22.99
C PHE A 499 -8.03 -5.60 -23.77
N ALA A 500 -8.22 -5.68 -25.10
CA ALA A 500 -8.61 -4.54 -25.93
C ALA A 500 -10.07 -4.08 -25.69
N ALA A 501 -10.84 -4.77 -24.85
CA ALA A 501 -12.22 -4.39 -24.49
C ALA A 501 -12.33 -3.63 -23.16
N LEU A 502 -11.19 -3.37 -22.50
CA LEU A 502 -11.06 -2.43 -21.39
C LEU A 502 -10.23 -1.24 -21.89
N ASP A 503 -10.76 -0.52 -22.90
CA ASP A 503 -10.37 0.86 -23.13
C ASP A 503 -10.83 1.67 -21.90
N LEU A 504 -10.02 1.60 -20.83
CA LEU A 504 -9.93 2.71 -19.90
C LEU A 504 -9.52 3.90 -20.77
N PRO A 505 -10.23 5.02 -20.75
CA PRO A 505 -9.81 6.18 -21.50
C PRO A 505 -8.36 6.45 -21.10
N GLU A 506 -7.46 6.38 -22.08
CA GLU A 506 -6.13 6.98 -21.95
C GLU A 506 -6.38 8.33 -21.29
N SER A 507 -5.80 8.53 -20.10
CA SER A 507 -5.78 9.83 -19.46
C SER A 507 -5.44 10.81 -20.56
N SER A 508 -6.42 11.61 -20.95
CA SER A 508 -6.32 12.48 -22.11
C SER A 508 -5.00 13.20 -21.99
N GLY A 509 -4.05 12.81 -22.85
CA GLY A 509 -2.87 13.61 -23.08
C GLY A 509 -3.42 14.98 -23.38
N ALA A 510 -3.12 15.94 -22.51
CA ALA A 510 -3.32 17.33 -22.83
C ALA A 510 -2.66 17.51 -24.19
N ALA A 511 -3.51 17.67 -25.21
CA ALA A 511 -3.04 18.00 -26.53
C ALA A 511 -2.16 19.22 -26.33
N VAL A 512 -0.87 19.05 -26.58
CA VAL A 512 0.06 20.16 -26.71
C VAL A 512 -0.47 20.96 -27.89
N ALA A 513 -1.34 21.91 -27.60
CA ALA A 513 -1.67 22.98 -28.51
C ALA A 513 -0.34 23.68 -28.76
N ARG A 514 0.27 23.39 -29.91
CA ARG A 514 1.28 24.26 -30.49
C ARG A 514 0.68 25.66 -30.49
N PRO A 515 1.33 26.68 -29.91
CA PRO A 515 0.94 28.04 -30.21
C PRO A 515 1.06 28.19 -31.73
N ALA A 516 -0.05 28.55 -32.37
CA ALA A 516 0.01 29.22 -33.64
C ALA A 516 0.54 30.64 -33.37
N GLU A 517 1.49 31.04 -34.21
CA GLU A 517 2.23 32.31 -34.28
C GLU A 517 3.54 32.39 -33.48
#